data_AF-A0A944YWI7-F1
#
_entry.id   AF-A0A944YWI7-F1
#
_cell.length_a   1.000
_cell.length_b   1.000
_cell.length_c   1.000
_cell.angle_alpha   90.00
_cell.angle_beta   90.00
_cell.angle_gamma   90.00
#
_symmetry.space_group_name_H-M   'P 1'
#
loop_
_entity.id
_entity.type
_entity.pdbx_description
1 polymer ?
#
loop_
_entity_poly.entity_id
_entity_poly.type
_entity_poly.pdbx_seq_one_letter_code
_entity_poly.pdbx_strand_id
1 'polypeptide(L)'
;MSKKYSTKFFDIAFKDGTPKKAFLTACVVGTILALINHGDTILTGEYPPILKLLLTYCVPFCVTTWGSYLGKKDKILQQQKIDALY
;
A
#
# COMPACT_ATOMS: atom_id res chain seq x y z
N MET A 1 4.57 23.47 23.04
CA MET A 1 5.06 23.10 21.69
C MET A 1 3.93 22.41 20.95
N SER A 2 3.23 23.11 20.06
CA SER A 2 2.10 22.53 19.29
C SER A 2 2.62 21.36 18.45
N LYS A 3 1.90 20.24 18.43
CA LYS A 3 2.29 19.02 17.70
C LYS A 3 2.10 19.25 16.19
N LYS A 4 2.97 20.07 15.58
CA LYS A 4 2.93 20.49 14.16
C LYS A 4 2.95 19.30 13.20
N TYR A 5 3.47 18.15 13.64
CA TYR A 5 3.58 16.91 12.87
C TYR A 5 2.90 15.74 13.59
N SER A 6 1.93 15.08 12.95
CA SER A 6 1.44 13.77 13.41
C SER A 6 2.28 12.64 12.83
N THR A 7 2.85 11.81 13.71
CA THR A 7 3.68 10.64 13.35
C THR A 7 2.92 9.32 13.43
N LYS A 8 1.62 9.36 13.75
CA LYS A 8 0.80 8.15 13.83
C LYS A 8 0.70 7.50 12.45
N PHE A 9 0.81 6.17 12.41
CA PHE A 9 0.73 5.40 11.18
C PHE A 9 -0.54 5.71 10.37
N PHE A 10 -1.69 5.70 11.03
CA PHE A 10 -2.98 5.96 10.38
C PHE A 10 -3.06 7.36 9.76
N ASP A 11 -2.56 8.39 10.46
CA ASP A 11 -2.58 9.77 9.96
C ASP A 11 -1.67 9.97 8.74
N ILE A 12 -0.63 9.16 8.59
CA ILE A 12 0.30 9.25 7.46
C ILE A 12 -0.20 8.38 6.30
N ALA A 13 -0.61 7.15 6.60
CA ALA A 13 -0.98 6.14 5.61
C ALA A 13 -2.34 6.42 4.95
N PHE A 14 -3.32 6.99 5.68
CA PHE A 14 -4.68 7.21 5.17
C PHE A 14 -4.98 8.65 4.75
N LYS A 15 -4.01 9.56 4.82
CA LYS A 15 -4.18 10.97 4.42
C LYS A 15 -3.87 11.19 2.93
N ASP A 16 -4.47 12.20 2.32
CA ASP A 16 -4.17 12.70 0.96
C ASP A 16 -4.37 11.69 -0.20
N GLY A 17 -5.37 10.82 -0.10
CA GLY A 17 -5.72 9.92 -1.22
C GLY A 17 -4.72 8.77 -1.46
N THR A 18 -3.73 8.60 -0.58
CA THR A 18 -2.84 7.43 -0.55
C THR A 18 -3.59 6.09 -0.63
N PRO A 19 -4.67 5.83 0.13
CA PRO A 19 -5.40 4.56 0.04
C PRO A 19 -6.09 4.35 -1.33
N LYS A 20 -6.53 5.42 -2.01
CA LYS A 20 -7.12 5.30 -3.36
C LYS A 20 -6.08 4.88 -4.41
N LYS A 21 -4.87 5.47 -4.33
CA LYS A 21 -3.76 5.10 -5.21
C LYS A 21 -3.30 3.67 -4.94
N ALA A 22 -3.14 3.31 -3.66
CA ALA A 22 -2.79 1.95 -3.26
C ALA A 22 -3.82 0.91 -3.70
N PHE A 23 -5.12 1.23 -3.63
CA PHE A 23 -6.19 0.38 -4.12
C PHE A 23 -6.12 0.16 -5.64
N LEU A 24 -5.94 1.23 -6.42
CA LEU A 24 -5.82 1.10 -7.88
C LEU A 24 -4.61 0.25 -8.28
N THR A 25 -3.45 0.47 -7.63
CA THR A 25 -2.26 -0.36 -7.84
C THR A 25 -2.53 -1.82 -7.46
N ALA A 26 -3.23 -2.06 -6.36
CA ALA A 26 -3.60 -3.41 -5.94
C ALA A 26 -4.52 -4.10 -6.95
N CYS A 27 -5.49 -3.39 -7.54
CA CYS A 27 -6.34 -3.94 -8.58
C CYS A 27 -5.55 -4.32 -9.83
N VAL A 28 -4.66 -3.44 -10.32
CA VAL A 28 -3.88 -3.71 -11.55
C VAL A 28 -2.86 -4.82 -11.32
N VAL A 29 -1.97 -4.63 -10.34
CA VAL A 29 -0.90 -5.59 -10.04
C VAL A 29 -1.47 -6.91 -9.52
N GLY A 30 -2.51 -6.86 -8.68
CA GLY A 30 -3.19 -8.05 -8.18
C GLY A 30 -3.88 -8.83 -9.27
N THR A 31 -4.48 -8.18 -10.27
CA THR A 31 -5.08 -8.89 -11.42
C THR A 31 -4.02 -9.56 -12.28
N ILE A 32 -2.89 -8.89 -12.56
CA ILE A 32 -1.77 -9.51 -13.29
C ILE A 32 -1.23 -10.72 -12.52
N LEU A 33 -1.02 -10.56 -11.21
CA LEU A 33 -0.47 -11.62 -10.37
C LEU A 33 -1.47 -12.78 -10.20
N ALA A 34 -2.78 -12.52 -10.23
CA ALA A 34 -3.82 -13.54 -10.18
C ALA A 34 -3.86 -14.35 -11.47
N LEU A 35 -3.72 -13.70 -12.63
CA LEU A 35 -3.61 -14.37 -13.92
C LEU A 35 -2.35 -15.26 -13.98
N ILE A 36 -1.21 -14.81 -13.44
CA ILE A 36 0.01 -15.62 -13.39
C ILE A 36 -0.14 -16.82 -12.43
N ASN A 37 -0.75 -16.62 -11.26
CA ASN A 37 -0.79 -17.66 -10.22
C ASN A 37 -1.92 -18.69 -10.40
N HIS A 38 -3.02 -18.27 -11.00
CA HIS A 38 -4.24 -19.05 -11.08
C HIS A 38 -4.81 -19.16 -12.51
N GLY A 39 -4.13 -18.59 -13.52
CA GLY A 39 -4.57 -18.65 -14.91
C GLY A 39 -4.75 -20.08 -15.41
N ASP A 40 -3.78 -20.96 -15.15
CA ASP A 40 -3.85 -22.38 -15.53
C ASP A 40 -5.01 -23.10 -14.83
N THR A 41 -5.20 -22.86 -13.52
CA THR A 41 -6.29 -23.46 -12.73
C THR A 41 -7.68 -23.04 -13.23
N ILE A 42 -7.83 -21.77 -13.61
CA ILE A 42 -9.07 -21.24 -14.19
C ILE A 42 -9.32 -21.85 -15.58
N LEU A 43 -8.26 -22.03 -16.39
CA LEU A 43 -8.33 -22.64 -17.72
C LEU A 43 -8.67 -24.15 -17.65
N THR A 44 -8.24 -24.85 -16.59
CA THR A 44 -8.60 -26.26 -16.35
C THR A 44 -9.99 -26.44 -15.72
N GLY A 45 -10.69 -25.35 -15.39
CA GLY A 45 -12.03 -25.38 -14.79
C GLY A 45 -12.05 -25.66 -13.28
N GLU A 46 -10.89 -25.63 -12.63
CA GLU A 46 -10.78 -25.80 -11.17
C GLU A 46 -10.88 -24.45 -10.45
N TYR A 47 -11.42 -24.46 -9.23
CA TYR A 47 -11.48 -23.23 -8.42
C TYR A 47 -10.15 -23.02 -7.70
N PRO A 48 -9.45 -21.89 -7.95
CA PRO A 48 -8.24 -21.57 -7.19
C PRO A 48 -8.57 -21.36 -5.71
N PRO A 49 -7.67 -21.72 -4.79
CA PRO A 49 -7.91 -21.54 -3.37
C PRO A 49 -8.18 -20.07 -3.03
N ILE A 50 -9.35 -19.77 -2.47
CA ILE A 50 -9.85 -18.41 -2.19
C ILE A 50 -8.84 -17.59 -1.38
N LEU A 51 -8.16 -18.22 -0.42
CA LEU A 51 -7.16 -17.55 0.42
C LEU A 51 -5.93 -17.10 -0.38
N LYS A 52 -5.50 -17.89 -1.38
CA LYS A 52 -4.38 -17.52 -2.26
C LYS A 52 -4.77 -16.35 -3.14
N LEU A 53 -5.97 -16.40 -3.74
CA LEU A 53 -6.50 -15.32 -4.57
C LEU A 53 -6.64 -14.01 -3.79
N LEU A 54 -7.12 -14.05 -2.55
CA LEU A 54 -7.19 -12.87 -1.68
C LEU A 54 -5.79 -12.29 -1.39
N LEU A 55 -4.80 -13.14 -1.12
CA LEU A 55 -3.42 -12.70 -0.88
C LEU A 55 -2.82 -12.01 -2.11
N THR A 56 -3.18 -12.47 -3.31
CA THR A 56 -2.73 -11.89 -4.57
C THR A 56 -3.11 -10.41 -4.73
N TYR A 57 -4.27 -10.01 -4.21
CA TYR A 57 -4.70 -8.61 -4.17
C TYR A 57 -4.24 -7.88 -2.90
N CYS A 58 -4.13 -8.59 -1.77
CA CYS A 58 -3.76 -7.99 -0.49
C CYS A 58 -2.28 -7.55 -0.46
N VAL A 59 -1.38 -8.37 -1.01
CA VAL A 59 0.07 -8.08 -1.06
C VAL A 59 0.39 -6.76 -1.77
N PRO A 60 -0.05 -6.50 -3.02
CA PRO A 60 0.27 -5.25 -3.70
C PRO A 60 -0.36 -4.03 -3.04
N PHE A 61 -1.51 -4.18 -2.37
CA PHE A 61 -2.09 -3.12 -1.53
C PHE A 61 -1.20 -2.77 -0.35
N CYS A 62 -0.76 -3.78 0.41
CA CYS A 62 0.13 -3.61 1.56
C CYS A 62 1.47 -2.98 1.17
N VAL A 63 2.09 -3.46 0.08
CA VAL A 63 3.36 -2.93 -0.43
C VAL A 63 3.23 -1.46 -0.81
N THR A 64 2.17 -1.10 -1.54
CA THR A 64 1.96 0.30 -1.99
C THR A 64 1.67 1.23 -0.81
N THR A 65 0.91 0.77 0.18
CA THR A 65 0.60 1.52 1.40
C THR A 65 1.86 1.72 2.25
N TRP A 66 2.68 0.68 2.42
CA TRP A 66 3.92 0.75 3.18
C TRP A 66 4.95 1.69 2.53
N GLY A 67 5.14 1.59 1.21
CA GLY A 67 6.03 2.49 0.47
C GLY A 67 5.61 3.96 0.60
N SER A 68 4.30 4.23 0.49
CA SER A 68 3.75 5.58 0.68
C SER A 68 3.95 6.09 2.11
N TYR A 69 3.73 5.24 3.11
CA TYR A 69 3.96 5.58 4.52
C TYR A 69 5.43 5.94 4.77
N LEU A 70 6.36 5.12 4.29
CA LEU A 70 7.79 5.35 4.50
C LEU A 70 8.26 6.66 3.86
N GLY A 71 7.85 6.92 2.61
CA GLY A 71 8.20 8.16 1.91
C GLY A 71 7.62 9.41 2.58
N LYS A 72 6.39 9.35 3.09
CA LYS A 72 5.80 10.47 3.84
C LYS A 72 6.46 10.67 5.21
N LYS A 73 6.79 9.58 5.91
CA LYS A 73 7.48 9.63 7.21
C LYS A 73 8.86 10.28 7.08
N ASP A 74 9.63 9.91 6.07
CA ASP A 74 10.95 10.50 5.84
C ASP A 74 10.86 12.02 5.61
N LYS A 75 9.92 12.46 4.75
CA LYS A 75 9.65 13.90 4.51
C LYS A 75 9.30 14.66 5.80
N ILE A 76 8.46 14.08 6.66
CA ILE A 76 8.09 14.70 7.95
C ILE A 76 9.33 14.83 8.85
N LEU A 77 10.17 13.79 8.93
CA LEU A 77 11.40 13.82 9.73
C LEU A 77 12.41 14.84 9.21
N GLN A 78 12.56 14.97 7.89
CA GLN A 78 13.42 16.00 7.29
C GLN A 78 12.90 17.41 7.59
N GLN A 79 11.58 17.64 7.44
CA GLN A 79 10.99 18.94 7.77
C GLN A 79 11.13 19.28 9.26
N GLN A 80 11.01 18.29 10.16
CA GLN A 80 11.28 18.48 11.59
C GLN A 80 12.72 18.90 11.87
N LYS A 81 13.70 18.32 11.16
CA LYS A 81 15.11 18.73 11.30
C LYS A 81 15.32 20.16 10.82
N ILE A 82 14.76 20.53 9.66
CA ILE A 82 14.85 21.89 9.12
C ILE A 82 14.24 22.88 10.11
N ASP A 83 13.02 22.63 10.57
CA ASP A 83 12.33 23.49 11.55
C ASP A 83 13.03 23.57 12.91
N ALA A 84 13.95 22.66 13.24
CA ALA A 84 14.73 22.71 14.47
C ALA A 84 16.02 23.56 14.33
N LEU A 85 16.42 23.88 13.10
CA LEU A 85 17.59 24.70 12.79
C LEU A 85 17.25 26.19 12.65
N TYR A 86 15.97 26.55 12.53
CA TYR A 86 15.44 27.91 12.40
C TYR A 86 14.53 28.25 13.59
#